data_AF-A0A964BJ63-F1
#
_entry.id   AF-A0A964BJ63-F1
#
_cell.length_a   1.000
_cell.length_b   1.000
_cell.length_c   1.000
_cell.angle_alpha   90.00
_cell.angle_beta   90.00
_cell.angle_gamma   90.00
#
_symmetry.space_group_name_H-M   'P 1'
#
loop_
_entity.id
_entity.type
_entity.pdbx_description
1 polymer ?
#
loop_
_entity_poly.entity_id
_entity_poly.type
_entity_poly.pdbx_seq_one_letter_code
_entity_poly.pdbx_strand_id
1 'polypeptide(L)' 'MEMFAFFGARRAYGRAVHEAADRLVDAYGEAADQEAWRAARLSGLAAGEAEFCQAVAECVTRKLGKAPGIPVR' A
#
# COMPACT_ATOMS: atom_id res chain seq x y z
N MET A 1 -12.03 0.17 -28.73
CA MET A 1 -10.63 -0.22 -28.42
C MET A 1 -10.25 0.30 -27.03
N GLU A 2 -11.11 0.14 -26.02
CA GLU A 2 -10.97 0.82 -24.71
C GLU A 2 -10.72 -0.15 -23.55
N MET A 3 -11.03 -1.44 -23.75
CA MET A 3 -10.88 -2.48 -22.72
C MET A 3 -9.41 -2.71 -22.32
N PHE A 4 -8.47 -2.60 -23.26
CA PHE A 4 -7.05 -2.84 -23.02
C PHE A 4 -6.38 -1.75 -22.17
N ALA A 5 -6.85 -0.50 -22.28
CA ALA A 5 -6.30 0.62 -21.51
C ALA A 5 -6.63 0.49 -20.01
N PHE A 6 -7.85 0.02 -19.69
CA PHE A 6 -8.27 -0.26 -18.32
C PHE A 6 -7.39 -1.33 -17.64
N PHE A 7 -7.08 -2.41 -18.35
CA PHE A 7 -6.18 -3.46 -17.84
C PHE A 7 -4.74 -2.96 -17.69
N GLY A 8 -4.26 -2.10 -18.59
CA GLY A 8 -2.95 -1.46 -18.50
C GLY A 8 -2.83 -0.58 -17.24
N ALA A 9 -3.80 0.30 -17.01
CA ALA A 9 -3.85 1.16 -15.82
C ALA A 9 -3.93 0.34 -14.52
N ARG A 10 -4.74 -0.73 -14.48
CA ARG A 10 -4.83 -1.62 -13.31
C ARG A 10 -3.51 -2.36 -13.03
N ARG A 11 -2.79 -2.81 -14.07
CA ARG A 11 -1.46 -3.44 -13.91
C ARG A 11 -0.41 -2.44 -13.42
N ALA A 12 -0.42 -1.22 -13.95
CA ALA A 12 0.47 -0.15 -13.50
C ALA A 12 0.21 0.20 -12.03
N TYR A 13 -1.05 0.31 -11.62
CA TYR A 13 -1.44 0.52 -10.22
C TYR A 13 -0.95 -0.60 -9.31
N GLY A 14 -1.21 -1.86 -9.67
CA GLY A 14 -0.72 -3.00 -8.90
C GLY A 14 0.80 -3.00 -8.75
N ARG A 15 1.54 -2.73 -9.83
CA ARG A 15 3.00 -2.61 -9.79
C ARG A 15 3.46 -1.49 -8.85
N ALA A 16 2.84 -0.31 -8.92
CA ALA A 16 3.16 0.82 -8.06
C ALA A 16 2.94 0.50 -6.57
N VAL A 17 1.84 -0.21 -6.24
CA VAL A 17 1.58 -0.66 -4.86
C VAL A 17 2.66 -1.61 -4.37
N HIS A 18 3.06 -2.59 -5.20
CA HIS A 18 4.11 -3.54 -4.84
C HIS A 18 5.48 -2.86 -4.67
N GLU A 19 5.87 -1.99 -5.61
CA GLU A 19 7.15 -1.25 -5.53
C GLU A 19 7.20 -0.34 -4.29
N ALA A 20 6.11 0.35 -3.97
CA ALA A 20 6.05 1.18 -2.76
C ALA A 20 6.12 0.34 -1.48
N ALA A 21 5.44 -0.81 -1.44
CA ALA A 21 5.50 -1.73 -0.31
C ALA A 21 6.91 -2.31 -0.13
N ASP A 22 7.59 -2.70 -1.22
CA ASP A 22 8.97 -3.19 -1.17
C ASP A 22 9.93 -2.14 -0.63
N ARG A 23 9.84 -0.89 -1.13
CA ARG A 23 10.66 0.21 -0.61
C ARG A 23 10.42 0.48 0.88
N LEU A 24 9.17 0.37 1.35
CA LEU A 24 8.86 0.55 2.76
C LEU A 24 9.44 -0.57 3.62
N VAL A 25 9.33 -1.83 3.18
CA VAL A 25 9.94 -2.98 3.87
C VAL A 25 11.46 -2.87 3.88
N ASP A 26 12.08 -2.49 2.76
CA ASP A 26 13.53 -2.31 2.66
C ASP A 26 14.03 -1.17 3.57
N ALA A 27 13.27 -0.07 3.67
CA ALA A 27 13.66 1.10 4.47
C ALA A 27 13.41 0.94 5.98
N TYR A 28 12.30 0.28 6.37
CA TYR A 28 11.83 0.26 7.76
C TYR A 28 11.76 -1.15 8.38
N GLY A 29 11.99 -2.21 7.59
CA GLY A 29 11.93 -3.59 8.07
C GLY A 29 10.59 -3.93 8.72
N GLU A 30 10.63 -4.46 9.95
CA GLU A 30 9.43 -4.84 10.70
C GLU A 30 8.52 -3.64 11.06
N ALA A 31 9.07 -2.42 11.13
CA ALA A 31 8.33 -1.20 11.42
C ALA A 31 7.55 -0.67 10.20
N ALA A 32 7.82 -1.18 8.99
CA ALA A 32 7.17 -0.76 7.76
C ALA A 32 5.64 -0.84 7.83
N ASP A 33 5.10 -1.83 8.53
CA ASP A 33 3.66 -2.00 8.71
C ASP A 33 3.02 -0.81 9.44
N GLN A 34 3.63 -0.35 10.54
CA GLN A 34 3.11 0.76 11.32
C GLN A 34 3.19 2.07 10.53
N GLU A 35 4.30 2.32 9.85
CA GLU A 35 4.48 3.53 9.04
C GLU A 35 3.54 3.56 7.83
N ALA A 36 3.32 2.43 7.15
CA ALA A 36 2.38 2.35 6.05
C ALA A 36 0.93 2.64 6.50
N TRP A 37 0.51 2.07 7.64
CA TRP A 37 -0.81 2.35 8.21
C TRP A 37 -0.95 3.77 8.77
N ARG A 38 0.15 4.38 9.23
CA ARG A 38 0.18 5.78 9.62
C ARG A 38 -0.04 6.69 8.43
N ALA A 39 0.66 6.43 7.32
CA ALA A 39 0.49 7.15 6.07
C ALA A 39 -0.94 7.03 5.53
N ALA A 40 -1.53 5.83 5.55
CA ALA A 40 -2.91 5.60 5.13
C ALA A 40 -3.98 6.33 5.98
N ARG A 41 -3.62 6.78 7.19
CA ARG A 41 -4.52 7.50 8.12
C ARG A 41 -4.22 9.00 8.20
N LEU A 42 -3.31 9.52 7.36
CA LEU A 42 -3.02 10.95 7.33
C LEU A 42 -4.27 11.73 6.89
N SER A 43 -4.70 12.66 7.73
CA SER A 43 -5.75 13.60 7.40
C SER A 43 -5.30 14.54 6.28
N GLY A 44 -6.16 14.76 5.29
CA GLY A 44 -5.90 15.68 4.18
C GLY A 44 -5.42 15.02 2.89
N LEU A 45 -5.34 13.70 2.83
CA LEU A 45 -5.11 12.97 1.58
C LEU A 45 -6.32 13.09 0.64
N ALA A 46 -6.06 13.24 -0.66
CA ALA A 46 -7.11 13.07 -1.66
C ALA A 46 -7.62 11.61 -1.65
N ALA A 47 -8.86 11.38 -2.07
CA ALA A 47 -9.48 10.05 -2.01
C ALA A 47 -8.62 8.95 -2.68
N GLY A 48 -8.08 9.23 -3.88
CA GLY A 48 -7.21 8.27 -4.58
C GLY A 48 -5.85 8.04 -3.92
N GLU A 49 -5.33 9.04 -3.20
CA GLU A 49 -4.09 8.88 -2.43
C GLU A 49 -4.33 8.05 -1.17
N ALA A 50 -5.46 8.26 -0.49
CA ALA A 50 -5.87 7.46 0.66
C ALA A 50 -6.06 5.99 0.27
N GLU A 51 -6.74 5.72 -0.86
CA GLU A 51 -6.91 4.36 -1.40
C GLU A 51 -5.57 3.71 -1.77
N PHE A 52 -4.66 4.47 -2.39
CA PHE A 52 -3.32 3.99 -2.71
C PHE A 52 -2.51 3.66 -1.45
N CYS A 53 -2.46 4.57 -0.48
CA CYS A 53 -1.76 4.35 0.78
C CYS A 53 -2.33 3.15 1.55
N GLN A 54 -3.65 2.96 1.54
CA GLN A 54 -4.29 1.79 2.13
C GLN A 54 -3.87 0.51 1.41
N ALA A 55 -3.90 0.48 0.07
CA ALA A 55 -3.48 -0.68 -0.70
C ALA A 55 -2.00 -1.05 -0.47
N VAL A 56 -1.15 -0.04 -0.31
CA VAL A 56 0.28 -0.21 0.07
C VAL A 56 0.38 -0.79 1.47
N ALA A 57 -0.33 -0.26 2.46
CA ALA A 57 -0.31 -0.77 3.83
C ALA A 57 -0.75 -2.24 3.90
N GLU A 58 -1.85 -2.61 3.24
CA GLU A 58 -2.30 -4.00 3.13
C GLU A 58 -1.27 -4.91 2.45
N CYS A 59 -0.54 -4.39 1.45
CA CYS A 59 0.53 -5.12 0.79
C CYS A 59 1.74 -5.35 1.71
N VAL A 60 2.16 -4.33 2.45
CA VAL A 60 3.23 -4.43 3.47
C VAL A 60 2.85 -5.42 4.55
N THR A 61 1.63 -5.34 5.10
CA THR A 61 1.15 -6.29 6.10
C THR A 61 1.25 -7.74 5.61
N ARG A 62 0.78 -8.01 4.38
CA ARG A 62 0.88 -9.35 3.77
C ARG A 62 2.32 -9.80 3.57
N LYS A 63 3.21 -8.92 3.10
CA LYS A 63 4.64 -9.23 2.90
C LYS A 63 5.35 -9.59 4.19
N LEU A 64 5.00 -8.92 5.29
CA LEU A 64 5.54 -9.20 6.62
C LEU A 64 4.85 -10.36 7.34
N GLY A 65 3.88 -11.03 6.69
CA GLY A 65 3.13 -12.15 7.29
C GLY A 65 2.25 -11.73 8.49
N LYS A 66 1.95 -10.44 8.63
CA LYS A 66 1.12 -9.90 9.71
C LYS A 66 -0.37 -9.97 9.34
N ALA A 67 -1.24 -9.97 10.35
CA ALA A 67 -2.67 -9.82 10.12
C ALA A 67 -3.00 -8.35 9.84
N PRO A 68 -3.77 -8.02 8.79
CA PRO A 68 -4.06 -6.64 8.41
C PRO A 68 -4.80 -5.92 9.53
N GLY A 69 -4.24 -4.78 9.95
CA GLY A 69 -4.93 -3.84 10.84
C GLY A 69 -5.10 -4.30 12.29
N ILE A 70 -4.37 -5.30 12.78
CA ILE A 70 -4.35 -5.57 14.23
C ILE A 70 -3.37 -4.60 14.90
N PRO A 71 -3.82 -3.61 15.69
CA PRO A 71 -2.92 -2.84 16.53
C PRO A 71 -2.26 -3.80 17.53
N VAL A 72 -0.94 -3.94 17.45
CA VAL A 72 -0.16 -4.58 18.51
C VAL A 72 -0.32 -3.67 19.73
N ARG A 73 -0.98 -4.18 20.76
CA ARG A 73 -1.32 -3.46 21.98
C ARG A 73 -0.28 -3.74 23.06
#